data_AF-A0A531KFN3-F1
#
_entry.id   AF-A0A531KFN3-F1
#
_cell.length_a   1.000
_cell.length_b   1.000
_cell.length_c   1.000
_cell.angle_alpha   90.00
_cell.angle_beta   90.00
_cell.angle_gamma   90.00
#
_symmetry.space_group_name_H-M   'P 1'
#
loop_
_entity.id
_entity.type
_entity.pdbx_description
1 polymer ?
#
loop_
_entity_poly.entity_id
_entity_poly.type
_entity_poly.pdbx_seq_one_letter_code
_entity_poly.pdbx_strand_id
1 'polypeptide(L)'
;SSAMTQAEKELTAYHEAGHAILALNVPSADPLHKATIIPRGRALGMVMQLPEGDRYSMSYKYMISRLAIMMGGRVAEEFKFGKENITSGASSDIEQATKLARAMVTRWGFSDKLGHVAYGDNQEEVFLGHSVARTQNVSEETAQIIDAEVRRLIDEAYS
;
A
#
# COMPACT_ATOMS: atom_id res chain seq x y z
N SER A 1 -9.32 -5.57 -30.71
CA SER A 1 -8.71 -4.52 -29.89
C SER A 1 -9.59 -4.33 -28.67
N SER A 2 -9.18 -4.78 -27.48
CA SER A 2 -9.95 -4.49 -26.27
C SER A 2 -9.58 -3.08 -25.83
N ALA A 3 -10.15 -2.10 -26.50
CA ALA A 3 -9.97 -0.70 -26.14
C ALA A 3 -10.86 -0.42 -24.94
N MET A 4 -10.26 0.02 -23.83
CA MET A 4 -11.01 0.53 -22.68
C MET A 4 -12.08 1.52 -23.15
N THR A 5 -13.26 1.40 -22.59
CA THR A 5 -14.34 2.37 -22.72
C THR A 5 -13.88 3.74 -22.22
N GLN A 6 -14.57 4.80 -22.63
CA GLN A 6 -14.24 6.15 -22.16
C GLN A 6 -14.38 6.27 -20.64
N ALA A 7 -15.37 5.60 -20.05
CA ALA A 7 -15.58 5.57 -18.60
C ALA A 7 -14.42 4.89 -17.86
N GLU A 8 -13.94 3.73 -18.35
CA GLU A 8 -12.78 3.05 -17.75
C GLU A 8 -11.52 3.93 -17.85
N LYS A 9 -11.31 4.62 -18.97
CA LYS A 9 -10.16 5.53 -19.12
C LYS A 9 -10.23 6.71 -18.17
N GLU A 10 -11.42 7.29 -18.00
CA GLU A 10 -11.62 8.39 -17.06
C GLU A 10 -11.36 7.91 -15.62
N LEU A 11 -11.93 6.78 -15.24
CA LEU A 11 -11.72 6.19 -13.92
C LEU A 11 -10.25 5.92 -13.63
N THR A 12 -9.55 5.25 -14.55
CA THR A 12 -8.11 5.03 -14.45
C THR A 12 -7.35 6.36 -14.38
N ALA A 13 -7.74 7.39 -15.13
CA ALA A 13 -7.06 8.69 -15.07
C ALA A 13 -7.16 9.35 -13.69
N TYR A 14 -8.34 9.33 -13.06
CA TYR A 14 -8.50 9.85 -11.70
C TYR A 14 -7.73 9.01 -10.68
N HIS A 15 -7.76 7.68 -10.82
CA HIS A 15 -7.00 6.77 -9.97
C HIS A 15 -5.48 7.07 -10.01
N GLU A 16 -4.90 7.09 -11.20
CA GLU A 16 -3.46 7.41 -11.35
C GLU A 16 -3.14 8.85 -10.94
N ALA A 17 -4.06 9.79 -11.16
CA ALA A 17 -3.89 11.17 -10.69
C ALA A 17 -3.83 11.25 -9.16
N GLY A 18 -4.61 10.43 -8.44
CA GLY A 18 -4.56 10.32 -6.98
C GLY A 18 -3.17 9.93 -6.48
N HIS A 19 -2.60 8.87 -7.04
CA HIS A 19 -1.22 8.46 -6.73
C HIS A 19 -0.20 9.55 -7.06
N ALA A 20 -0.31 10.16 -8.25
CA ALA A 20 0.64 11.16 -8.71
C ALA A 20 0.63 12.44 -7.87
N ILE A 21 -0.57 12.94 -7.54
CA ILE A 21 -0.72 14.14 -6.72
C ILE A 21 -0.16 13.90 -5.32
N LEU A 22 -0.50 12.77 -4.69
CA LEU A 22 0.07 12.48 -3.37
C LEU A 22 1.58 12.32 -3.43
N ALA A 23 2.12 11.65 -4.44
CA ALA A 23 3.56 11.50 -4.62
C ALA A 23 4.32 12.84 -4.63
N LEU A 24 3.69 13.88 -5.17
CA LEU A 24 4.27 15.23 -5.26
C LEU A 24 4.10 16.07 -3.99
N ASN A 25 3.12 15.75 -3.15
CA ASN A 25 2.73 16.61 -2.01
C ASN A 25 3.07 16.00 -0.64
N VAL A 26 3.28 14.69 -0.55
CA VAL A 26 3.60 14.06 0.72
C VAL A 26 4.97 14.51 1.26
N PRO A 27 5.17 14.50 2.58
CA PRO A 27 6.37 15.03 3.20
C PRO A 27 7.69 14.29 2.87
N SER A 28 7.62 13.07 2.34
CA SER A 28 8.78 12.28 1.90
C SER A 28 8.36 11.19 0.90
N ALA A 29 8.78 11.30 -0.36
CA ALA A 29 8.53 10.30 -1.39
C ALA A 29 9.71 10.18 -2.35
N ASP A 30 9.74 9.10 -3.12
CA ASP A 30 10.62 9.01 -4.28
C ASP A 30 10.08 9.92 -5.40
N PRO A 31 10.95 10.57 -6.19
CA PRO A 31 10.53 11.40 -7.31
C PRO A 31 9.60 10.67 -8.28
N LEU A 32 8.52 11.35 -8.67
CA LEU A 32 7.61 10.87 -9.70
C LEU A 32 8.33 10.86 -11.06
N HIS A 33 8.49 9.68 -11.64
CA HIS A 33 9.19 9.49 -12.91
C HIS A 33 8.22 9.41 -14.09
N LYS A 34 7.08 8.74 -13.90
CA LYS A 34 6.11 8.51 -14.97
C LYS A 34 4.71 8.30 -14.42
N ALA A 35 3.71 8.84 -15.11
CA ALA A 35 2.29 8.53 -14.90
C ALA A 35 1.65 8.22 -16.26
N THR A 36 0.84 7.16 -16.35
CA THR A 36 0.19 6.76 -17.61
C THR A 36 -1.13 6.04 -17.37
N ILE A 37 -2.09 6.23 -18.28
CA ILE A 37 -3.39 5.54 -18.30
C ILE A 37 -3.47 4.50 -19.43
N ILE A 38 -2.31 4.12 -19.99
CA ILE A 38 -2.22 3.18 -21.09
C ILE A 38 -2.04 1.77 -20.51
N PRO A 39 -2.96 0.83 -20.76
CA PRO A 39 -2.89 -0.50 -20.20
C PRO A 39 -1.60 -1.23 -20.55
N ARG A 40 -1.01 -1.90 -19.55
CA ARG A 40 0.12 -2.80 -19.72
C ARG A 40 -0.04 -4.03 -18.84
N GLY A 41 -0.13 -5.19 -19.49
CA GLY A 41 -0.35 -6.46 -18.79
C GLY A 41 -1.70 -6.45 -18.07
N ARG A 42 -1.67 -6.59 -16.74
CA ARG A 42 -2.87 -6.57 -15.88
C ARG A 42 -3.23 -5.18 -15.33
N ALA A 43 -2.35 -4.19 -15.49
CA ALA A 43 -2.57 -2.83 -15.01
C ALA A 43 -3.22 -1.97 -16.11
N LEU A 44 -4.25 -1.19 -15.75
CA LEU A 44 -4.94 -0.28 -16.67
C LEU A 44 -4.24 1.09 -16.75
N GLY A 45 -3.54 1.48 -15.69
CA GLY A 45 -2.67 2.65 -15.59
C GLY A 45 -1.46 2.34 -14.70
N MET A 46 -0.59 3.33 -14.51
CA MET A 46 0.53 3.24 -13.58
C MET A 46 1.13 4.60 -13.26
N VAL A 47 1.42 4.83 -11.97
CA VAL A 47 2.38 5.82 -11.48
C VAL A 47 3.65 5.14 -11.00
N MET A 48 4.79 5.57 -11.55
CA MET A 48 6.11 5.07 -11.24
C MET A 48 6.92 6.15 -10.53
N GLN A 49 7.44 5.81 -9.36
CA GLN A 49 8.45 6.60 -8.65
C GLN A 49 9.81 5.91 -8.78
N LEU A 50 10.88 6.69 -8.90
CA LEU A 50 12.25 6.18 -8.96
C LEU A 50 13.07 6.74 -7.80
N PRO A 51 13.68 5.89 -6.96
CA PRO A 51 14.63 6.33 -5.96
C PRO A 51 15.83 7.04 -6.62
N GLU A 52 16.33 8.11 -6.01
CA GLU A 52 17.54 8.81 -6.46
C GLU A 52 18.84 8.04 -6.13
N GLY A 53 18.73 7.00 -5.31
CA GLY A 53 19.83 6.13 -4.93
C GLY A 53 19.35 4.95 -4.10
N ASP A 54 20.29 4.07 -3.76
CA ASP A 54 20.00 2.88 -2.96
C ASP A 54 19.52 3.26 -1.56
N ARG A 55 18.46 2.61 -1.10
CA ARG A 55 17.96 2.73 0.28
C ARG A 55 18.16 1.44 1.05
N TYR A 56 18.97 1.54 2.10
CA TYR A 56 19.17 0.47 3.08
C TYR A 56 18.14 0.48 4.22
N SER A 57 17.49 1.62 4.47
CA SER A 57 16.47 1.76 5.52
C SER A 57 15.40 2.80 5.14
N MET A 58 14.24 2.73 5.79
CA MET A 58 13.11 3.62 5.58
C MET A 58 12.74 4.31 6.90
N SER A 59 12.56 5.64 6.87
CA SER A 59 12.06 6.40 8.02
C SER A 59 10.55 6.23 8.17
N TYR A 60 10.03 6.39 9.40
CA TYR A 60 8.58 6.40 9.66
C TYR A 60 7.84 7.37 8.73
N LYS A 61 8.37 8.60 8.59
CA LYS A 61 7.83 9.64 7.70
C LYS A 61 7.70 9.15 6.25
N TYR A 62 8.69 8.43 5.74
CA TYR A 62 8.65 7.86 4.39
C TYR A 62 7.58 6.76 4.27
N MET A 63 7.49 5.86 5.25
CA MET A 63 6.51 4.77 5.20
C MET A 63 5.07 5.26 5.28
N ILE A 64 4.78 6.24 6.15
CA ILE A 64 3.45 6.88 6.21
C ILE A 64 3.14 7.58 4.89
N SER A 65 4.10 8.31 4.32
CA SER A 65 3.93 8.94 3.00
C SER A 65 3.64 7.92 1.90
N ARG A 66 4.29 6.75 1.94
CA ARG A 66 4.04 5.65 1.00
C ARG A 66 2.66 5.02 1.18
N LEU A 67 2.19 4.83 2.42
CA LEU A 67 0.81 4.38 2.68
C LEU A 67 -0.21 5.36 2.10
N ALA A 68 -0.02 6.67 2.33
CA ALA A 68 -0.89 7.70 1.77
C ALA A 68 -0.93 7.63 0.23
N ILE A 69 0.24 7.56 -0.42
CA ILE A 69 0.32 7.41 -1.88
C ILE A 69 -0.45 6.18 -2.36
N MET A 70 -0.26 5.02 -1.73
CA MET A 70 -0.97 3.78 -2.12
C MET A 70 -2.49 3.93 -1.98
N MET A 71 -2.98 4.61 -0.96
CA MET A 71 -4.42 4.84 -0.80
C MET A 71 -4.98 5.92 -1.76
N GLY A 72 -4.11 6.76 -2.33
CA GLY A 72 -4.47 7.90 -3.18
C GLY A 72 -5.37 7.58 -4.37
N GLY A 73 -5.12 6.44 -5.05
CA GLY A 73 -5.95 6.04 -6.19
C GLY A 73 -7.40 5.80 -5.80
N ARG A 74 -7.62 5.08 -4.69
CA ARG A 74 -8.95 4.82 -4.16
C ARG A 74 -9.65 6.08 -3.64
N VAL A 75 -8.91 6.97 -2.96
CA VAL A 75 -9.43 8.26 -2.50
C VAL A 75 -9.88 9.11 -3.68
N ALA A 76 -9.11 9.15 -4.76
CA ALA A 76 -9.47 9.90 -5.97
C ALA A 76 -10.72 9.32 -6.65
N GLU A 77 -10.86 7.99 -6.69
CA GLU A 77 -12.08 7.34 -7.17
C GLU A 77 -13.30 7.74 -6.33
N GLU A 78 -13.23 7.59 -5.00
CA GLU A 78 -14.33 7.94 -4.10
C GLU A 78 -14.71 9.43 -4.22
N PHE A 79 -13.71 10.31 -4.27
CA PHE A 79 -13.91 11.75 -4.38
C PHE A 79 -14.64 12.15 -5.68
N LYS A 80 -14.28 11.53 -6.82
CA LYS A 80 -14.84 11.90 -8.12
C LYS A 80 -16.15 11.18 -8.44
N PHE A 81 -16.22 9.89 -8.16
CA PHE A 81 -17.32 9.04 -8.61
C PHE A 81 -18.27 8.64 -7.48
N GLY A 82 -17.95 8.93 -6.22
CA GLY A 82 -18.75 8.52 -5.08
C GLY A 82 -18.42 7.10 -4.61
N LYS A 83 -18.79 6.81 -3.37
CA LYS A 83 -18.41 5.58 -2.67
C LYS A 83 -18.97 4.31 -3.30
N GLU A 84 -20.14 4.41 -3.91
CA GLU A 84 -20.83 3.33 -4.62
C GLU A 84 -20.16 2.95 -5.95
N ASN A 85 -19.27 3.80 -6.48
CA ASN A 85 -18.62 3.61 -7.78
C ASN A 85 -17.12 3.30 -7.68
N ILE A 86 -16.60 3.10 -6.47
CA ILE A 86 -15.22 2.63 -6.26
C ILE A 86 -15.07 1.22 -6.86
N THR A 87 -13.94 0.95 -7.49
CA THR A 87 -13.71 -0.32 -8.20
C THR A 87 -12.78 -1.26 -7.44
N SER A 88 -12.67 -2.50 -7.93
CA SER A 88 -11.66 -3.47 -7.50
C SER A 88 -10.25 -3.18 -8.03
N GLY A 89 -10.08 -2.09 -8.81
CA GLY A 89 -8.80 -1.69 -9.40
C GLY A 89 -7.71 -1.40 -8.36
N ALA A 90 -8.10 -0.85 -7.20
CA ALA A 90 -7.20 -0.54 -6.08
C ALA A 90 -6.72 -1.76 -5.27
N SER A 91 -7.04 -2.99 -5.68
CA SER A 91 -6.74 -4.20 -4.91
C SER A 91 -5.24 -4.38 -4.66
N SER A 92 -4.40 -4.10 -5.65
CA SER A 92 -2.94 -4.22 -5.50
C SER A 92 -2.37 -3.17 -4.53
N ASP A 93 -2.91 -1.96 -4.53
CA ASP A 93 -2.46 -0.90 -3.63
C ASP A 93 -2.83 -1.20 -2.19
N ILE A 94 -4.07 -1.69 -1.96
CA ILE A 94 -4.54 -2.12 -0.64
C ILE A 94 -3.66 -3.27 -0.11
N GLU A 95 -3.35 -4.26 -0.95
CA GLU A 95 -2.49 -5.38 -0.55
C GLU A 95 -1.09 -4.90 -0.17
N GLN A 96 -0.47 -4.02 -0.99
CA GLN A 96 0.85 -3.48 -0.71
C GLN A 96 0.87 -2.58 0.53
N ALA A 97 -0.13 -1.73 0.69
CA ALA A 97 -0.27 -0.87 1.86
C ALA A 97 -0.43 -1.71 3.13
N THR A 98 -1.28 -2.74 3.09
CA THR A 98 -1.49 -3.66 4.23
C THR A 98 -0.20 -4.39 4.59
N LYS A 99 0.56 -4.89 3.61
CA LYS A 99 1.86 -5.53 3.84
C LYS A 99 2.86 -4.57 4.49
N LEU A 100 2.92 -3.32 4.00
CA LEU A 100 3.80 -2.30 4.57
C LEU A 100 3.40 -1.96 6.01
N ALA A 101 2.13 -1.65 6.25
CA ALA A 101 1.60 -1.34 7.58
C ALA A 101 1.82 -2.49 8.57
N ARG A 102 1.60 -3.74 8.13
CA ARG A 102 1.90 -4.92 8.96
C ARG A 102 3.39 -5.01 9.28
N ALA A 103 4.28 -4.83 8.32
CA ALA A 103 5.72 -4.83 8.60
C ALA A 103 6.15 -3.70 9.55
N MET A 104 5.54 -2.51 9.41
CA MET A 104 5.75 -1.39 10.34
C MET A 104 5.43 -1.76 11.78
N VAL A 105 4.30 -2.44 11.99
CA VAL A 105 3.83 -2.86 13.31
C VAL A 105 4.62 -4.05 13.84
N THR A 106 4.78 -5.11 13.05
CA THR A 106 5.28 -6.40 13.55
C THR A 106 6.80 -6.53 13.51
N ARG A 107 7.49 -5.88 12.55
CA ARG A 107 8.92 -6.08 12.35
C ARG A 107 9.76 -4.89 12.79
N TRP A 108 9.22 -3.68 12.66
CA TRP A 108 9.99 -2.44 12.85
C TRP A 108 9.58 -1.64 14.09
N GLY A 109 8.58 -2.11 14.84
CA GLY A 109 8.22 -1.53 16.14
C GLY A 109 7.60 -0.14 16.06
N PHE A 110 6.86 0.18 15.00
CA PHE A 110 6.16 1.47 14.83
C PHE A 110 4.75 1.48 15.45
N SER A 111 4.53 0.71 16.51
CA SER A 111 3.30 0.76 17.30
C SER A 111 3.65 1.01 18.77
N ASP A 112 3.13 2.09 19.34
CA ASP A 112 3.35 2.43 20.75
C ASP A 112 2.73 1.39 21.70
N LYS A 113 1.66 0.70 21.27
CA LYS A 113 0.98 -0.33 22.06
C LYS A 113 1.78 -1.63 22.17
N LEU A 114 2.49 -1.97 21.10
CA LEU A 114 3.28 -3.20 20.99
C LEU A 114 4.77 -2.96 21.29
N GLY A 115 5.21 -1.70 21.23
CA GLY A 115 6.58 -1.28 21.48
C GLY A 115 7.56 -1.75 20.40
N HIS A 116 8.84 -1.74 20.75
CA HIS A 116 9.95 -1.99 19.85
C HIS A 116 10.34 -3.48 19.76
N VAL A 117 9.33 -4.35 19.68
CA VAL A 117 9.52 -5.81 19.65
C VAL A 117 9.23 -6.35 18.25
N ALA A 118 10.08 -7.29 17.80
CA ALA A 118 9.82 -8.02 16.56
C ALA A 118 8.82 -9.17 16.84
N TYR A 119 7.58 -8.96 16.44
CA TYR A 119 6.55 -9.98 16.34
C TYR A 119 6.79 -10.71 15.03
N GLY A 120 7.42 -11.88 15.10
CA GLY A 120 7.91 -12.46 13.87
C GLY A 120 6.78 -12.89 12.95
N ASP A 121 7.13 -12.90 11.67
CA ASP A 121 6.18 -13.07 10.61
C ASP A 121 5.97 -14.55 10.34
N ASN A 122 4.72 -14.94 10.04
CA ASN A 122 4.45 -16.19 9.35
C ASN A 122 4.87 -16.03 7.88
N GLN A 123 6.14 -15.67 7.63
CA GLN A 123 6.69 -15.83 6.30
C GLN A 123 6.76 -17.34 6.06
N GLU A 124 5.94 -17.81 5.13
CA GLU A 124 6.14 -19.11 4.49
C GLU A 124 7.53 -19.10 3.84
N GLU A 125 8.55 -19.52 4.58
CA GLU A 125 9.81 -19.90 3.97
C GLU A 125 9.54 -21.16 3.14
N VAL A 126 9.41 -20.99 1.83
CA VAL A 126 9.38 -22.09 0.87
C VAL A 126 10.80 -22.65 0.77
N PHE A 127 11.14 -23.57 1.68
CA PHE A 127 12.40 -24.32 1.62
C PHE A 127 12.13 -25.66 0.90
N LEU A 128 12.73 -25.84 -0.28
CA LEU A 128 12.79 -27.12 -1.03
C LEU A 128 11.47 -27.93 -1.04
N GLY A 129 10.36 -27.29 -1.39
CA GLY A 129 9.07 -27.96 -1.61
C GLY A 129 8.34 -28.42 -0.34
N HIS A 130 8.83 -28.06 0.85
CA HIS A 130 8.09 -28.23 2.11
C HIS A 130 7.81 -26.86 2.72
N SER A 131 6.53 -26.48 2.75
CA SER A 131 6.07 -25.33 3.53
C SER A 131 6.24 -25.64 5.02
N VAL A 132 7.35 -25.20 5.61
CA VAL A 132 7.52 -25.23 7.06
C VAL A 132 6.85 -23.97 7.59
N ALA A 133 5.58 -24.10 8.01
CA ALA A 133 4.93 -23.06 8.77
C ALA A 133 5.68 -22.89 10.09
N ARG A 134 6.56 -21.89 10.19
CA ARG A 134 7.05 -21.42 11.48
C ARG A 134 5.90 -20.68 12.14
N THR A 135 5.06 -21.40 12.87
CA THR A 135 4.05 -20.80 13.74
C THR A 135 4.78 -20.03 14.83
N GLN A 136 4.87 -18.72 14.69
CA GLN A 136 5.23 -17.88 15.83
C GLN A 136 4.01 -17.71 16.72
N ASN A 137 4.16 -18.07 17.98
CA ASN A 137 3.09 -18.05 18.98
C ASN A 137 2.85 -16.60 19.46
N VAL A 138 2.27 -15.77 18.59
CA VAL A 138 1.67 -14.51 19.01
C VAL A 138 0.36 -14.85 19.74
N SER A 139 0.16 -14.33 20.95
CA SER A 139 -1.10 -14.54 21.67
C SER A 139 -2.27 -13.95 20.87
N GLU A 140 -3.47 -14.51 21.03
CA GLU A 140 -4.67 -13.99 20.36
C GLU A 140 -4.88 -12.49 20.65
N GLU A 141 -4.69 -12.10 21.91
CA GLU A 141 -4.73 -10.70 22.34
C GLU A 141 -3.73 -9.82 21.56
N THR A 142 -2.49 -10.28 21.42
CA THR A 142 -1.47 -9.53 20.66
C THR A 142 -1.82 -9.46 19.18
N ALA A 143 -2.36 -10.54 18.59
CA ALA A 143 -2.79 -10.56 17.20
C ALA A 143 -3.92 -9.56 16.94
N GLN A 144 -4.89 -9.45 17.85
CA GLN A 144 -5.95 -8.45 17.77
C GLN A 144 -5.40 -7.02 17.83
N ILE A 145 -4.39 -6.76 18.68
CA ILE A 145 -3.72 -5.45 18.75
C ILE A 145 -2.98 -5.16 17.45
N ILE A 146 -2.26 -6.13 16.88
CA ILE A 146 -1.58 -5.99 15.59
C ILE A 146 -2.58 -5.61 14.50
N ASP A 147 -3.69 -6.33 14.38
CA ASP A 147 -4.69 -6.07 13.34
C ASP A 147 -5.37 -4.70 13.52
N ALA A 148 -5.59 -4.27 14.76
CA ALA A 148 -6.11 -2.94 15.07
C ALA A 148 -5.13 -1.82 14.68
N GLU A 149 -3.83 -2.01 14.93
CA GLU A 149 -2.80 -1.03 14.58
C GLU A 149 -2.53 -0.97 13.07
N VAL A 150 -2.59 -2.11 12.37
CA VAL A 150 -2.53 -2.13 10.90
C VAL A 150 -3.72 -1.38 10.32
N ARG A 151 -4.93 -1.67 10.81
CA ARG A 151 -6.14 -0.93 10.39
C ARG A 151 -5.99 0.56 10.63
N ARG A 152 -5.53 0.96 11.82
CA ARG A 152 -5.30 2.38 12.17
C ARG A 152 -4.40 3.07 11.14
N LEU A 153 -3.25 2.47 10.80
CA LEU A 153 -2.33 3.05 9.81
C LEU A 153 -2.95 3.19 8.42
N ILE A 154 -3.78 2.23 7.99
CA ILE A 154 -4.47 2.28 6.69
C ILE A 154 -5.58 3.32 6.69
N ASP A 155 -6.38 3.38 7.76
CA ASP A 155 -7.48 4.34 7.89
C ASP A 155 -6.95 5.78 7.99
N GLU A 156 -5.83 6.00 8.69
CA GLU A 156 -5.13 7.29 8.73
C GLU A 156 -4.54 7.67 7.37
N ALA A 157 -4.02 6.71 6.61
CA ALA A 157 -3.53 6.97 5.25
C ALA A 157 -4.65 7.23 4.24
N TYR A 158 -5.86 6.76 4.52
CA TYR A 158 -7.05 6.97 3.68
C TYR A 158 -7.74 8.31 3.90
N SER A 159 -7.62 8.87 5.10
CA SER A 159 -8.35 10.07 5.56
C SER A 159 -7.59 11.36 5.25
#